data_AF-A0A1V1TLL2-F1
#
_entry.id   AF-A0A1V1TLL2-F1
#
_cell.length_a   1.000
_cell.length_b   1.000
_cell.length_c   1.000
_cell.angle_alpha   90.00
_cell.angle_beta   90.00
_cell.angle_gamma   90.00
#
_symmetry.space_group_name_H-M   'P 1'
#
loop_
_entity.id
_entity.type
_entity.pdbx_description
1 polymer ?
#
loop_
_entity_poly.entity_id
_entity_poly.type
_entity_poly.pdbx_seq_one_letter_code
_entity_poly.pdbx_strand_id
1 'polypeptide(L)'
;MTTIDKHLTRDRKQRDSVREKSMQEQKSIIVAILESEDPQLVESLTDHQHALCLEYYAARLAIMDREHIIDVLCNSAPDLTTAIVSEGLAALDPMIRVVHKNVDLRKHLASMEAFLTDFIKTTKPKTQESSLKLNFLTVEDFLGLLQRNRHRLWTYLHDFCHGCPDLRDTWKGWMKDAINLFKRQSKIDSHEKTNAGNIESRLQHAFSKLTSDQRKSLLEKIDAHSEYLTRLEKLSKTRMQNIIDNVHGKSRADIEDISGPGIYASRWQALLDETLITPSGPNGPLRSGKDVKGIRAARKTDNQSNSDPSNTNMAILARGESTSPIPPPDVYVVTEALGLEFRRIVANISRDGLPEVNHRSR
;
A
#
# COMPACT_ATOMS: atom_id res chain seq x y z
N MET A 1 -20.65 14.54 23.28
CA MET A 1 -20.92 13.79 22.03
C MET A 1 -21.31 14.70 20.88
N THR A 2 -22.27 15.62 21.03
CA THR A 2 -22.65 16.62 20.01
C THR A 2 -21.48 17.48 19.49
N THR A 3 -20.52 17.84 20.36
CA THR A 3 -19.31 18.59 19.98
C THR A 3 -18.40 17.80 19.03
N ILE A 4 -18.25 16.49 19.26
CA ILE A 4 -17.44 15.60 18.42
C ILE A 4 -18.10 15.46 17.04
N ASP A 5 -19.41 15.28 17.00
CA ASP A 5 -20.17 15.20 15.75
C ASP A 5 -20.08 16.50 14.95
N LYS A 6 -20.19 17.65 15.63
CA LYS A 6 -20.01 18.97 15.02
C LYS A 6 -18.59 19.16 14.48
N HIS A 7 -17.56 18.63 15.14
CA HIS A 7 -16.19 18.69 14.63
C HIS A 7 -16.02 17.86 13.35
N LEU A 8 -16.66 16.70 13.25
CA LEU A 8 -16.54 15.80 12.09
C LEU A 8 -17.15 16.40 10.81
N THR A 9 -18.21 17.19 10.93
CA THR A 9 -18.86 17.86 9.80
C THR A 9 -18.17 19.15 9.35
N ARG A 10 -17.13 19.61 10.07
CA ARG A 10 -16.35 20.80 9.68
C ARG A 10 -15.49 20.53 8.45
N ASP A 11 -15.13 21.62 7.78
CA ASP A 11 -14.20 21.61 6.66
C ASP A 11 -12.85 20.99 7.04
N ARG A 12 -12.23 20.31 6.07
CA ARG A 12 -10.92 19.66 6.23
C ARG A 12 -9.87 20.58 6.86
N LYS A 13 -9.77 21.84 6.41
CA LYS A 13 -8.82 22.82 6.95
C LYS A 13 -9.02 23.06 8.45
N GLN A 14 -10.26 23.14 8.91
CA GLN A 14 -10.58 23.35 10.31
C GLN A 14 -10.23 22.12 11.14
N ARG A 15 -10.53 20.91 10.63
CA ARG A 15 -10.15 19.66 11.31
C ARG A 15 -8.64 19.50 11.41
N ASP A 16 -7.92 19.79 10.33
CA ASP A 16 -6.46 19.73 10.28
C ASP A 16 -5.84 20.73 11.27
N SER A 17 -6.41 21.94 11.41
CA SER A 17 -5.95 22.92 12.40
C SER A 17 -6.11 22.47 13.86
N VAL A 18 -7.20 21.77 14.20
CA VAL A 18 -7.41 21.23 15.55
C VAL A 18 -6.45 20.07 15.81
N ARG A 19 -6.19 19.24 14.79
CA ARG A 19 -5.18 18.17 14.86
C ARG A 19 -3.78 18.74 15.08
N GLU A 20 -3.44 19.81 14.37
CA GLU A 20 -2.15 20.49 14.53
C GLU A 20 -1.99 21.06 15.94
N LYS A 21 -3.02 21.71 16.50
CA LYS A 21 -3.01 22.17 17.91
C LYS A 21 -2.83 21.02 18.90
N SER A 22 -3.56 19.92 18.72
CA SER A 22 -3.40 18.70 19.55
C SER A 22 -1.96 18.19 19.54
N MET A 23 -1.30 18.20 18.37
CA MET A 23 0.10 17.80 18.24
C MET A 23 1.08 18.77 18.90
N GLN A 24 0.89 20.08 18.70
CA GLN A 24 1.76 21.12 19.24
C GLN A 24 1.66 21.20 20.78
N GLU A 25 0.45 21.11 21.32
CA GLU A 25 0.20 21.21 22.76
C GLU A 25 0.35 19.87 23.51
N GLN A 26 0.62 18.77 22.80
CA GLN A 26 0.72 17.41 23.37
C GLN A 26 -0.52 17.02 24.19
N LYS A 27 -1.69 17.39 23.65
CA LYS A 27 -2.99 17.04 24.22
C LYS A 27 -3.72 16.07 23.31
N SER A 28 -4.62 15.29 23.89
CA SER A 28 -5.49 14.42 23.13
C SER A 28 -6.34 15.21 22.14
N ILE A 29 -6.63 14.62 20.98
CA ILE A 29 -7.53 15.21 19.99
C ILE A 29 -8.91 15.52 20.58
N ILE A 30 -9.39 14.72 21.54
CA ILE A 30 -10.66 14.98 22.24
C ILE A 30 -10.57 16.27 23.05
N VAL A 31 -9.47 16.47 23.78
CA VAL A 31 -9.26 17.70 24.56
C VAL A 31 -9.20 18.90 23.62
N ALA A 32 -8.42 18.82 22.53
CA ALA A 32 -8.33 19.90 21.55
C ALA A 32 -9.68 20.21 20.86
N ILE A 33 -10.50 19.18 20.59
CA ILE A 33 -11.86 19.38 20.04
C ILE A 33 -12.75 20.10 21.05
N LEU A 34 -12.77 19.64 22.32
CA LEU A 34 -13.61 20.22 23.37
C LEU A 34 -13.17 21.66 23.69
N GLU A 35 -11.88 21.90 23.89
CA GLU A 35 -11.31 23.25 24.12
C GLU A 35 -11.63 24.22 22.96
N SER A 36 -11.71 23.73 21.72
CA SER A 36 -12.02 24.57 20.56
C SER A 36 -13.46 25.09 20.51
N GLU A 37 -14.37 24.49 21.29
CA GLU A 37 -15.79 24.87 21.34
C GLU A 37 -16.16 25.46 22.70
N ASP A 38 -15.73 24.83 23.80
CA ASP A 38 -15.93 25.34 25.16
C ASP A 38 -14.85 24.79 26.12
N PRO A 39 -13.97 25.64 26.65
CA PRO A 39 -12.94 25.26 27.62
C PRO A 39 -13.48 24.61 28.90
N GLN A 40 -14.71 24.95 29.33
CA GLN A 40 -15.29 24.41 30.57
C GLN A 40 -15.63 22.91 30.47
N LEU A 41 -15.82 22.39 29.25
CA LEU A 41 -16.07 20.96 29.01
C LEU A 41 -14.86 20.09 29.36
N VAL A 42 -13.66 20.67 29.39
CA VAL A 42 -12.42 19.93 29.68
C VAL A 42 -12.20 19.80 31.19
N GLU A 43 -12.60 20.79 31.97
CA GLU A 43 -12.46 20.78 33.44
C GLU A 43 -13.31 19.69 34.12
N SER A 44 -14.41 19.29 33.49
CA SER A 44 -15.32 18.25 33.99
C SER A 44 -15.02 16.84 33.45
N LEU A 45 -14.03 16.70 32.57
CA LEU A 45 -13.77 15.45 31.86
C LEU A 45 -12.92 14.49 32.70
N THR A 46 -13.52 13.35 33.08
CA THR A 46 -12.79 12.26 33.72
C THR A 46 -12.00 11.42 32.70
N ASP A 47 -10.96 10.71 33.14
CA ASP A 47 -10.16 9.82 32.29
C ASP A 47 -11.00 8.73 31.62
N HIS A 48 -12.02 8.20 32.32
CA HIS A 48 -12.92 7.20 31.75
C HIS A 48 -13.80 7.79 30.65
N GLN A 49 -14.36 8.98 30.86
CA GLN A 49 -15.14 9.68 29.84
C GLN A 49 -14.28 10.10 28.64
N HIS A 50 -13.02 10.48 28.88
CA HIS A 50 -12.05 10.76 27.83
C HIS A 50 -11.78 9.54 26.96
N ALA A 51 -11.54 8.37 27.56
CA ALA A 51 -11.35 7.12 26.84
C ALA A 51 -12.58 6.74 25.99
N LEU A 52 -13.79 6.85 26.54
CA LEU A 52 -15.04 6.62 25.79
C LEU A 52 -15.22 7.61 24.64
N CYS A 53 -14.87 8.89 24.83
CA CYS A 53 -14.89 9.88 23.77
C CYS A 53 -13.88 9.58 22.65
N LEU A 54 -12.68 9.08 23.00
CA LEU A 54 -11.68 8.65 22.03
C LEU A 54 -12.16 7.45 21.20
N GLU A 55 -12.75 6.44 21.85
CA GLU A 55 -13.33 5.29 21.17
C GLU A 55 -14.49 5.69 20.26
N TYR A 56 -15.38 6.54 20.75
CA TYR A 56 -16.49 7.09 19.98
C TYR A 56 -16.01 7.85 18.75
N TYR A 57 -15.01 8.73 18.90
CA TYR A 57 -14.43 9.50 17.80
C TYR A 57 -13.78 8.58 16.75
N ALA A 58 -13.01 7.58 17.19
CA ALA A 58 -12.41 6.60 16.29
C ALA A 58 -13.47 5.80 15.51
N ALA A 59 -14.56 5.38 16.17
CA ALA A 59 -15.66 4.67 15.52
C ALA A 59 -16.39 5.56 14.49
N ARG A 60 -16.65 6.82 14.84
CA ARG A 60 -17.27 7.80 13.94
C ARG A 60 -16.41 8.08 12.71
N LEU A 61 -15.10 8.26 12.87
CA LEU A 61 -14.17 8.41 11.74
C LEU A 61 -14.21 7.20 10.82
N ALA A 62 -14.18 5.98 11.37
CA ALA A 62 -14.24 4.76 10.57
C ALA A 62 -15.54 4.61 9.77
N ILE A 63 -16.68 5.05 10.33
CA ILE A 63 -17.97 5.08 9.63
C ILE A 63 -17.94 6.11 8.51
N MET A 64 -17.54 7.35 8.83
CA MET A 64 -17.47 8.46 7.89
C MET A 64 -16.53 8.16 6.72
N ASP A 65 -15.36 7.56 6.97
CA ASP A 65 -14.42 7.15 5.92
C ASP A 65 -15.04 6.09 5.00
N ARG A 66 -15.77 5.12 5.56
CA ARG A 66 -16.48 4.11 4.75
C ARG A 66 -17.57 4.76 3.90
N GLU A 67 -18.36 5.65 4.46
CA GLU A 67 -19.43 6.36 3.75
C GLU A 67 -18.84 7.22 2.62
N HIS A 68 -17.79 8.01 2.89
CA HIS A 68 -17.12 8.78 1.85
C HIS A 68 -16.49 7.91 0.76
N ILE A 69 -15.89 6.76 1.11
CA ILE A 69 -15.37 5.82 0.11
C ILE A 69 -16.52 5.31 -0.77
N ILE A 70 -17.65 4.95 -0.19
CA ILE A 70 -18.83 4.51 -0.95
C ILE A 70 -19.35 5.65 -1.82
N ASP A 71 -19.45 6.87 -1.29
CA ASP A 71 -19.95 8.00 -2.06
C ASP A 71 -19.04 8.36 -3.24
N VAL A 72 -17.72 8.38 -3.03
CA VAL A 72 -16.77 8.65 -4.11
C VAL A 72 -16.78 7.53 -5.16
N LEU A 73 -16.78 6.27 -4.73
CA LEU A 73 -16.66 5.14 -5.64
C LEU A 73 -17.98 4.77 -6.32
N CYS A 74 -19.12 4.88 -5.64
CA CYS A 74 -20.39 4.33 -6.10
C CYS A 74 -21.50 5.37 -6.32
N ASN A 75 -21.49 6.49 -5.59
CA ASN A 75 -22.57 7.50 -5.66
C ASN A 75 -22.10 8.83 -6.25
N SER A 76 -20.91 8.89 -6.85
CA SER A 76 -20.40 10.12 -7.46
C SER A 76 -21.29 10.50 -8.64
N ALA A 77 -21.56 11.80 -8.80
CA ALA A 77 -22.28 12.35 -9.93
C ALA A 77 -21.35 13.32 -10.69
N PRO A 78 -20.83 12.95 -11.87
CA PRO A 78 -21.11 11.73 -12.63
C PRO A 78 -20.45 10.48 -12.01
N ASP A 79 -21.02 9.30 -12.27
CA ASP A 79 -20.47 8.01 -11.83
C ASP A 79 -19.24 7.67 -12.67
N LEU A 80 -18.10 8.24 -12.26
CA LEU A 80 -16.83 8.08 -12.93
C LEU A 80 -16.30 6.66 -12.81
N THR A 81 -16.52 6.00 -11.68
CA THR A 81 -15.97 4.67 -11.43
C THR A 81 -16.61 3.64 -12.35
N THR A 82 -17.94 3.61 -12.41
CA THR A 82 -18.65 2.70 -13.31
C THR A 82 -18.36 3.06 -14.76
N ALA A 83 -18.29 4.36 -15.09
CA ALA A 83 -17.91 4.79 -16.45
C ALA A 83 -16.52 4.28 -16.84
N ILE A 84 -15.50 4.46 -16.00
CA ILE A 84 -14.12 3.98 -16.25
C ILE A 84 -14.09 2.46 -16.40
N VAL A 85 -14.81 1.72 -15.53
CA VAL A 85 -14.88 0.26 -15.63
C VAL A 85 -15.59 -0.17 -16.92
N SER A 86 -16.69 0.49 -17.26
CA SER A 86 -17.47 0.20 -18.48
C SER A 86 -16.67 0.50 -19.74
N GLU A 87 -16.01 1.66 -19.80
CA GLU A 87 -15.12 2.04 -20.91
C GLU A 87 -13.93 1.09 -21.01
N GLY A 88 -13.31 0.71 -19.89
CA GLY A 88 -12.23 -0.28 -19.86
C GLY A 88 -12.67 -1.64 -20.39
N LEU A 89 -13.84 -2.12 -19.99
CA LEU A 89 -14.42 -3.37 -20.51
C LEU A 89 -14.78 -3.25 -21.99
N ALA A 90 -15.34 -2.11 -22.42
CA ALA A 90 -15.68 -1.86 -23.82
C ALA A 90 -14.43 -1.83 -24.71
N ALA A 91 -13.32 -1.28 -24.21
CA ALA A 91 -12.03 -1.32 -24.90
C ALA A 91 -11.49 -2.75 -25.06
N LEU A 92 -11.79 -3.65 -24.12
CA LEU A 92 -11.40 -5.06 -24.18
C LEU A 92 -12.37 -5.94 -24.99
N ASP A 93 -13.61 -5.51 -25.24
CA ASP A 93 -14.64 -6.30 -25.92
C ASP A 93 -14.19 -6.90 -27.26
N PRO A 94 -13.52 -6.16 -28.17
CA PRO A 94 -13.02 -6.73 -29.42
C PRO A 94 -12.01 -7.86 -29.19
N MET A 95 -11.15 -7.72 -28.18
CA MET A 95 -10.14 -8.71 -27.81
C MET A 95 -10.81 -9.95 -27.21
N ILE A 96 -11.79 -9.76 -26.32
CA ILE A 96 -12.58 -10.83 -25.71
C ILE A 96 -13.29 -11.63 -26.80
N ARG A 97 -13.90 -10.98 -27.80
CA ARG A 97 -14.55 -11.66 -28.93
C ARG A 97 -13.59 -12.50 -29.76
N VAL A 98 -12.40 -12.00 -30.05
CA VAL A 98 -11.36 -12.74 -30.79
C VAL A 98 -10.95 -13.99 -30.02
N VAL A 99 -10.71 -13.86 -28.72
CA VAL A 99 -10.36 -15.01 -27.86
C VAL A 99 -11.53 -16.00 -27.80
N HIS A 100 -12.77 -15.55 -27.58
CA HIS A 100 -13.94 -16.43 -27.51
C HIS A 100 -14.18 -17.19 -28.82
N LYS A 101 -13.85 -16.58 -29.97
CA LYS A 101 -14.00 -17.22 -31.27
C LYS A 101 -12.94 -18.30 -31.53
N ASN A 102 -11.71 -18.05 -31.12
CA ASN A 102 -10.54 -18.83 -31.56
C ASN A 102 -9.93 -19.73 -30.47
N VAL A 103 -10.38 -19.61 -29.22
CA VAL A 103 -9.89 -20.38 -28.08
C VAL A 103 -11.07 -21.09 -27.42
N ASP A 104 -10.90 -22.38 -27.11
CA ASP A 104 -11.91 -23.15 -26.37
C ASP A 104 -11.95 -22.70 -24.90
N LEU A 105 -12.77 -21.69 -24.62
CA LEU A 105 -12.95 -21.16 -23.28
C LEU A 105 -13.49 -22.20 -22.31
N ARG A 106 -14.27 -23.19 -22.76
CA ARG A 106 -14.82 -24.21 -21.86
C ARG A 106 -13.69 -25.06 -21.27
N LYS A 107 -12.74 -25.48 -22.11
CA LYS A 107 -11.53 -26.21 -21.69
C LYS A 107 -10.73 -25.41 -20.65
N HIS A 108 -10.55 -24.11 -20.86
CA HIS A 108 -9.77 -23.27 -19.95
C HIS A 108 -10.53 -22.87 -18.68
N LEU A 109 -11.86 -22.73 -18.74
CA LEU A 109 -12.70 -22.51 -17.58
C LEU A 109 -12.65 -23.72 -16.63
N ALA A 110 -12.74 -24.93 -17.17
CA ALA A 110 -12.56 -26.16 -16.40
C ALA A 110 -11.13 -26.27 -15.82
N SER A 111 -10.13 -25.83 -16.57
CA SER A 111 -8.74 -25.75 -16.08
C SER A 111 -8.58 -24.75 -14.94
N MET A 112 -9.28 -23.60 -15.01
CA MET A 112 -9.31 -22.58 -13.97
C MET A 112 -10.05 -23.06 -12.72
N GLU A 113 -11.19 -23.74 -12.87
CA GLU A 113 -11.92 -24.36 -11.76
C GLU A 113 -11.04 -25.38 -11.01
N ALA A 114 -10.33 -26.23 -11.75
CA ALA A 114 -9.41 -27.19 -11.15
C ALA A 114 -8.22 -26.50 -10.45
N PHE A 115 -7.70 -25.40 -11.01
CA PHE A 115 -6.69 -24.58 -10.32
C PHE A 115 -7.25 -23.95 -9.04
N LEU A 116 -8.45 -23.36 -9.07
CA LEU A 116 -9.09 -22.75 -7.90
C LEU A 116 -9.38 -23.80 -6.82
N THR A 117 -9.77 -25.00 -7.21
CA THR A 117 -9.94 -26.15 -6.30
C THR A 117 -8.62 -26.49 -5.62
N ASP A 118 -7.53 -26.55 -6.38
CA ASP A 118 -6.19 -26.76 -5.83
C ASP A 118 -5.71 -25.60 -4.95
N PHE A 119 -6.01 -24.36 -5.33
CA PHE A 119 -5.72 -23.16 -4.55
C PHE A 119 -6.44 -23.20 -3.20
N ILE A 120 -7.75 -23.48 -3.19
CA ILE A 120 -8.52 -23.62 -1.96
C ILE A 120 -7.95 -24.74 -1.09
N LYS A 121 -7.58 -25.89 -1.67
CA LYS A 121 -6.92 -26.98 -0.93
C LYS A 121 -5.59 -26.54 -0.33
N THR A 122 -4.79 -25.79 -1.08
CA THR A 122 -3.52 -25.25 -0.60
C THR A 122 -3.73 -24.28 0.56
N THR A 123 -4.75 -23.41 0.50
CA THR A 123 -5.05 -22.44 1.56
C THR A 123 -5.64 -23.05 2.85
N LYS A 124 -6.11 -24.31 2.80
CA LYS A 124 -6.64 -24.98 3.99
C LYS A 124 -5.48 -25.37 4.93
N PRO A 125 -5.59 -25.11 6.24
CA PRO A 125 -4.57 -25.53 7.20
C PRO A 125 -4.45 -27.06 7.17
N LYS A 126 -3.22 -27.56 7.05
CA LYS A 126 -2.95 -29.01 7.08
C LYS A 126 -3.03 -29.48 8.53
N THR A 127 -4.18 -29.99 8.95
CA THR A 127 -4.32 -30.65 10.26
C THR A 127 -3.62 -32.01 10.18
N GLN A 128 -2.40 -32.11 10.70
CA GLN A 128 -1.72 -33.40 10.86
C GLN A 128 -2.05 -33.96 12.24
N GLU A 129 -2.67 -35.13 12.30
CA GLU A 129 -3.22 -35.76 13.53
C GLU A 129 -2.16 -36.20 14.56
N SER A 130 -0.86 -36.01 14.31
CA SER A 130 0.19 -36.60 15.15
C SER A 130 1.32 -35.65 15.60
N SER A 131 1.18 -34.34 15.43
CA SER A 131 2.04 -33.40 16.15
C SER A 131 1.33 -32.05 16.34
N LEU A 132 1.49 -31.44 17.52
CA LEU A 132 0.99 -30.11 17.88
C LEU A 132 1.59 -28.95 17.03
N LYS A 133 2.14 -29.26 15.85
CA LYS A 133 2.62 -28.29 14.87
C LYS A 133 1.55 -28.14 13.80
N LEU A 134 0.78 -27.04 13.90
CA LEU A 134 0.04 -26.52 12.76
C LEU A 134 1.07 -26.24 11.65
N ASN A 135 1.07 -27.05 10.59
CA ASN A 135 1.88 -26.76 9.40
C ASN A 135 1.28 -25.52 8.75
N PHE A 136 1.94 -24.38 8.96
CA PHE A 136 1.49 -23.08 8.48
C PHE A 136 1.52 -23.01 6.95
N LEU A 137 0.68 -22.14 6.40
CA LEU A 137 0.66 -21.86 4.97
C LEU A 137 1.89 -21.03 4.61
N THR A 138 2.80 -21.60 3.82
CA THR A 138 4.06 -20.95 3.44
C THR A 138 4.03 -20.43 2.00
N VAL A 139 4.95 -19.51 1.66
CA VAL A 139 5.17 -19.09 0.26
C VAL A 139 5.53 -20.29 -0.62
N GLU A 140 6.19 -21.31 -0.07
CA GLU A 140 6.52 -22.54 -0.77
C GLU A 140 5.29 -23.37 -1.15
N ASP A 141 4.25 -23.39 -0.31
CA ASP A 141 2.99 -24.06 -0.64
C ASP A 141 2.33 -23.42 -1.86
N PHE A 142 2.41 -22.09 -1.99
CA PHE A 142 1.97 -21.36 -3.19
C PHE A 142 2.90 -21.60 -4.38
N LEU A 143 4.22 -21.66 -4.17
CA LEU A 143 5.17 -21.96 -5.24
C LEU A 143 4.94 -23.38 -5.78
N GLY A 144 4.73 -24.35 -4.90
CA GLY A 144 4.38 -25.73 -5.25
C GLY A 144 3.03 -25.83 -5.96
N LEU A 145 2.03 -25.04 -5.55
CA LEU A 145 0.75 -24.91 -6.25
C LEU A 145 0.96 -24.42 -7.70
N LEU A 146 1.75 -23.36 -7.90
CA LEU A 146 2.05 -22.80 -9.21
C LEU A 146 2.83 -23.81 -10.07
N GLN A 147 3.84 -24.48 -9.52
CA GLN A 147 4.62 -25.49 -10.23
C GLN A 147 3.76 -26.67 -10.70
N ARG A 148 2.88 -27.20 -9.84
CA ARG A 148 1.93 -28.28 -10.21
C ARG A 148 0.99 -27.86 -11.32
N ASN A 149 0.48 -26.64 -11.28
CA ASN A 149 -0.52 -26.15 -12.21
C ASN A 149 0.06 -25.43 -13.45
N ARG A 150 1.39 -25.31 -13.57
CA ARG A 150 2.06 -24.62 -14.69
C ARG A 150 1.58 -25.08 -16.06
N HIS A 151 1.33 -26.38 -16.22
CA HIS A 151 0.92 -26.97 -17.49
C HIS A 151 -0.43 -26.40 -17.97
N ARG A 152 -1.35 -26.06 -17.06
CA ARG A 152 -2.65 -25.46 -17.38
C ARG A 152 -2.48 -24.08 -18.00
N LEU A 153 -1.58 -23.27 -17.42
CA LEU A 153 -1.21 -21.97 -17.96
C LEU A 153 -0.53 -22.12 -19.32
N TRP A 154 0.45 -23.02 -19.46
CA TRP A 154 1.14 -23.25 -20.74
C TRP A 154 0.18 -23.69 -21.84
N THR A 155 -0.80 -24.53 -21.52
CA THR A 155 -1.83 -24.97 -22.47
C THR A 155 -2.68 -23.79 -22.93
N TYR A 156 -3.12 -22.93 -22.00
CA TYR A 156 -3.84 -21.71 -22.36
C TYR A 156 -3.00 -20.77 -23.22
N LEU A 157 -1.75 -20.51 -22.83
CA LEU A 157 -0.87 -19.63 -23.59
C LEU A 157 -0.60 -20.17 -25.00
N HIS A 158 -0.42 -21.49 -25.14
CA HIS A 158 -0.27 -22.13 -26.43
C HIS A 158 -1.52 -21.94 -27.31
N ASP A 159 -2.70 -22.29 -26.79
CA ASP A 159 -3.96 -22.20 -27.54
C ASP A 159 -4.30 -20.75 -27.89
N PHE A 160 -4.02 -19.81 -26.99
CA PHE A 160 -4.13 -18.37 -27.24
C PHE A 160 -3.15 -17.90 -28.33
N CYS A 161 -1.87 -18.24 -28.24
CA CYS A 161 -0.86 -17.80 -29.20
C CYS A 161 -1.05 -18.41 -30.60
N HIS A 162 -1.61 -19.63 -30.65
CA HIS A 162 -1.93 -20.31 -31.91
C HIS A 162 -3.26 -19.79 -32.49
N GLY A 163 -4.31 -19.64 -31.68
CA GLY A 163 -5.63 -19.21 -32.13
C GLY A 163 -5.75 -17.70 -32.38
N CYS A 164 -4.93 -16.87 -31.73
CA CYS A 164 -5.01 -15.41 -31.80
C CYS A 164 -3.65 -14.77 -32.15
N PRO A 165 -3.07 -15.04 -33.33
CA PRO A 165 -1.73 -14.54 -33.70
C PRO A 165 -1.66 -13.01 -33.71
N ASP A 166 -2.68 -12.32 -34.23
CA ASP A 166 -2.73 -10.85 -34.29
C ASP A 166 -2.72 -10.24 -32.88
N LEU A 167 -3.49 -10.85 -31.96
CA LEU A 167 -3.57 -10.40 -30.58
C LEU A 167 -2.23 -10.66 -29.86
N ARG A 168 -1.64 -11.84 -30.06
CA ARG A 168 -0.30 -12.18 -29.55
C ARG A 168 0.73 -11.14 -29.99
N ASP A 169 0.75 -10.78 -31.26
CA ASP A 169 1.75 -9.86 -31.81
C ASP A 169 1.50 -8.42 -31.34
N THR A 170 0.24 -8.02 -31.19
CA THR A 170 -0.14 -6.73 -30.57
C THR A 170 0.35 -6.62 -29.13
N TRP A 171 0.05 -7.62 -28.29
CA TRP A 171 0.51 -7.65 -26.89
C TRP A 171 2.02 -7.73 -26.79
N LYS A 172 2.68 -8.49 -27.67
CA LYS A 172 4.14 -8.58 -27.72
C LYS A 172 4.77 -7.23 -28.09
N GLY A 173 4.16 -6.49 -29.03
CA GLY A 173 4.55 -5.12 -29.37
C GLY A 173 4.42 -4.20 -28.16
N TRP A 174 3.23 -4.15 -27.57
CA TRP A 174 2.96 -3.34 -26.38
C TRP A 174 3.91 -3.67 -25.22
N MET A 175 4.18 -4.95 -24.95
CA MET A 175 5.12 -5.36 -23.90
C MET A 175 6.54 -4.87 -24.17
N LYS A 176 7.01 -4.89 -25.42
CA LYS A 176 8.33 -4.34 -25.77
C LYS A 176 8.38 -2.84 -25.53
N ASP A 177 7.34 -2.11 -25.93
CA ASP A 177 7.25 -0.67 -25.74
C ASP A 177 7.17 -0.31 -24.26
N ALA A 178 6.36 -1.04 -23.48
CA ALA A 178 6.27 -0.89 -22.04
C ALA A 178 7.61 -1.15 -21.35
N ILE A 179 8.32 -2.22 -21.72
CA ILE A 179 9.67 -2.48 -21.20
C ILE A 179 10.62 -1.33 -21.53
N ASN A 180 10.52 -0.74 -22.72
CA ASN A 180 11.34 0.42 -23.08
C ASN A 180 11.00 1.67 -22.24
N LEU A 181 9.74 1.86 -21.85
CA LEU A 181 9.34 2.94 -20.93
C LEU A 181 9.89 2.75 -19.52
N PHE A 182 9.99 1.50 -19.03
CA PHE A 182 10.47 1.20 -17.68
C PHE A 182 11.98 0.91 -17.58
N LYS A 183 12.66 0.73 -18.72
CA LYS A 183 14.12 0.67 -18.74
C LYS A 183 14.67 2.03 -18.30
N ARG A 184 15.52 2.03 -17.27
CA ARG A 184 16.40 3.16 -16.98
C ARG A 184 17.22 3.41 -18.25
N GLN A 185 16.99 4.53 -18.92
CA GLN A 185 17.79 4.92 -20.08
C GLN A 185 19.25 5.04 -19.62
N SER A 186 20.07 4.04 -19.92
CA SER A 186 21.50 4.07 -19.59
C SER A 186 22.19 5.03 -20.55
N LYS A 187 22.19 6.32 -20.23
CA LYS A 187 23.08 7.42 -20.69
C LYS A 187 23.53 7.52 -22.17
N ILE A 188 23.05 6.71 -23.12
CA ILE A 188 23.67 6.64 -24.47
C ILE A 188 22.83 7.33 -25.55
N ASP A 189 21.49 7.34 -25.49
CA ASP A 189 20.69 7.97 -26.55
C ASP A 189 19.82 9.11 -26.01
N SER A 190 20.42 10.30 -25.94
CA SER A 190 19.81 11.54 -25.49
C SER A 190 19.09 12.28 -26.63
N HIS A 191 18.10 11.67 -27.27
CA HIS A 191 17.27 12.39 -28.26
C HIS A 191 15.75 12.22 -28.15
N GLU A 192 15.23 11.31 -27.33
CA GLU A 192 13.79 11.25 -27.05
C GLU A 192 13.50 11.52 -25.57
N LYS A 193 13.08 12.75 -25.30
CA LYS A 193 12.62 13.20 -23.99
C LYS A 193 11.26 12.56 -23.69
N THR A 194 11.25 11.35 -23.13
CA THR A 194 10.05 10.83 -22.48
C THR A 194 9.86 11.55 -21.14
N ASN A 195 8.59 11.83 -20.79
CA ASN A 195 8.17 12.77 -19.74
C ASN A 195 8.73 12.49 -18.33
N ALA A 196 9.18 11.28 -18.04
CA ALA A 196 9.78 10.94 -16.75
C ALA A 196 11.21 11.50 -16.56
N GLY A 197 11.96 11.72 -17.65
CA GLY A 197 13.32 12.26 -17.61
C GLY A 197 13.41 13.76 -17.27
N ASN A 198 12.27 14.49 -17.28
CA ASN A 198 12.23 15.92 -16.96
C ASN A 198 12.18 16.19 -15.44
N ILE A 199 11.81 15.19 -14.63
CA ILE A 199 11.66 15.36 -13.18
C ILE A 199 12.99 15.74 -12.52
N GLU A 200 14.10 15.10 -12.90
CA GLU A 200 15.42 15.36 -12.32
C GLU A 200 15.83 16.82 -12.46
N SER A 201 15.70 17.38 -13.67
CA SER A 201 16.01 18.79 -13.93
C SER A 201 15.13 19.77 -13.14
N ARG A 202 13.84 19.45 -13.01
CA ARG A 202 12.87 20.27 -12.25
C ARG A 202 13.16 20.22 -10.75
N LEU A 203 13.55 19.06 -10.22
CA LEU A 203 13.96 18.90 -8.82
C LEU A 203 15.27 19.60 -8.52
N GLN A 204 16.26 19.49 -9.41
CA GLN A 204 17.53 20.19 -9.27
C GLN A 204 17.33 21.71 -9.27
N HIS A 205 16.43 22.20 -10.12
CA HIS A 205 16.05 23.61 -10.12
C HIS A 205 15.36 24.03 -8.82
N ALA A 206 14.41 23.23 -8.30
CA ALA A 206 13.76 23.50 -7.01
C ALA A 206 14.78 23.53 -5.86
N PHE A 207 15.72 22.58 -5.84
CA PHE A 207 16.80 22.54 -4.87
C PHE A 207 17.74 23.76 -4.97
N SER A 208 18.04 24.20 -6.19
CA SER A 208 18.87 25.38 -6.46
C SER A 208 18.25 26.72 -6.06
N LYS A 209 16.97 26.75 -5.65
CA LYS A 209 16.31 27.95 -5.12
C LYS A 209 16.44 28.11 -3.61
N LEU A 210 16.82 27.04 -2.90
CA LEU A 210 16.98 27.06 -1.44
C LEU A 210 18.23 27.84 -1.03
N THR A 211 18.32 28.30 0.22
CA THR A 211 19.55 28.95 0.71
C THR A 211 20.71 27.95 0.85
N SER A 212 21.96 28.44 0.85
CA SER A 212 23.15 27.59 0.98
C SER A 212 23.11 26.71 2.24
N ASP A 213 22.64 27.26 3.35
CA ASP A 213 22.60 26.57 4.64
C ASP A 213 21.50 25.49 4.67
N GLN A 214 20.32 25.80 4.11
CA GLN A 214 19.26 24.81 3.93
C GLN A 214 19.68 23.68 3.00
N ARG A 215 20.38 23.99 1.90
CA ARG A 215 20.89 22.96 0.97
C ARG A 215 21.84 21.98 1.63
N LYS A 216 22.76 22.46 2.48
CA LYS A 216 23.70 21.59 3.20
C LYS A 216 22.98 20.64 4.15
N SER A 217 22.08 21.18 4.98
CA SER A 217 21.26 20.39 5.92
C SER A 217 20.39 19.35 5.18
N LEU A 218 19.77 19.76 4.07
CA LEU A 218 18.96 18.87 3.24
C LEU A 218 19.78 17.78 2.57
N LEU A 219 20.97 18.10 2.04
CA LEU A 219 21.85 17.09 1.44
C LEU A 219 22.25 16.03 2.44
N GLU A 220 22.62 16.41 3.66
CA GLU A 220 22.94 15.45 4.72
C GLU A 220 21.79 14.47 4.97
N LYS A 221 20.54 14.96 5.03
CA LYS A 221 19.35 14.13 5.21
C LYS A 221 19.02 13.27 3.98
N ILE A 222 19.19 13.81 2.78
CA ILE A 222 18.97 13.09 1.52
C ILE A 222 20.00 11.98 1.37
N ASP A 223 21.27 12.26 1.64
CA ASP A 223 22.37 11.31 1.56
C ASP A 223 22.18 10.20 2.58
N ALA A 224 21.85 10.52 3.84
CA ALA A 224 21.51 9.54 4.86
C ALA A 224 20.33 8.64 4.45
N HIS A 225 19.29 9.19 3.82
CA HIS A 225 18.17 8.41 3.29
C HIS A 225 18.56 7.56 2.07
N SER A 226 19.47 8.05 1.22
CA SER A 226 19.99 7.28 0.08
C SER A 226 20.83 6.08 0.54
N GLU A 227 21.65 6.26 1.58
CA GLU A 227 22.42 5.20 2.22
C GLU A 227 21.49 4.16 2.87
N TYR A 228 20.45 4.63 3.55
CA TYR A 228 19.40 3.78 4.11
C TYR A 228 18.74 2.90 3.05
N LEU A 229 18.32 3.47 1.92
CA LEU A 229 17.73 2.72 0.81
C LEU A 229 18.72 1.73 0.19
N THR A 230 19.98 2.12 0.02
CA THR A 230 21.05 1.25 -0.50
C THR A 230 21.30 0.06 0.42
N ARG A 231 21.28 0.30 1.75
CA ARG A 231 21.44 -0.74 2.76
C ARG A 231 20.26 -1.71 2.76
N LEU A 232 19.03 -1.20 2.64
CA LEU A 232 17.83 -2.03 2.47
C LEU A 232 17.90 -2.87 1.19
N GLU A 233 18.34 -2.27 0.08
CA GLU A 233 18.52 -2.98 -1.20
C GLU A 233 19.53 -4.11 -1.08
N LYS A 234 20.68 -3.84 -0.46
CA LYS A 234 21.71 -4.85 -0.20
C LYS A 234 21.18 -5.99 0.67
N LEU A 235 20.48 -5.66 1.76
CA LEU A 235 19.89 -6.64 2.67
C LEU A 235 18.89 -7.54 1.92
N SER A 236 18.03 -6.96 1.09
CA SER A 236 17.07 -7.71 0.28
C SER A 236 17.74 -8.59 -0.77
N LYS A 237 18.79 -8.10 -1.44
CA LYS A 237 19.58 -8.89 -2.40
C LYS A 237 20.25 -10.07 -1.70
N THR A 238 20.87 -9.85 -0.53
CA THR A 238 21.46 -10.92 0.27
C THR A 238 20.42 -11.93 0.72
N ARG A 239 19.25 -11.50 1.19
CA ARG A 239 18.15 -12.42 1.55
C ARG A 239 17.66 -13.23 0.36
N MET A 240 17.44 -12.58 -0.79
CA MET A 240 17.02 -13.25 -2.01
C MET A 240 18.06 -14.27 -2.48
N GLN A 241 19.34 -13.91 -2.44
CA GLN A 241 20.43 -14.82 -2.77
C GLN A 241 20.47 -16.00 -1.79
N ASN A 242 20.36 -15.74 -0.48
CA ASN A 242 20.28 -16.80 0.52
C ASN A 242 19.07 -17.73 0.31
N ILE A 243 17.91 -17.21 -0.13
CA ILE A 243 16.76 -18.04 -0.50
C ILE A 243 17.13 -18.93 -1.68
N ILE A 244 17.67 -18.35 -2.77
CA ILE A 244 18.07 -19.09 -3.97
C ILE A 244 19.09 -20.18 -3.63
N ASP A 245 20.11 -19.86 -2.84
CA ASP A 245 21.18 -20.77 -2.47
C ASP A 245 20.67 -21.93 -1.57
N ASN A 246 19.73 -21.65 -0.65
CA ASN A 246 19.18 -22.66 0.24
C ASN A 246 18.09 -23.53 -0.40
N VAL A 247 17.36 -23.01 -1.41
CA VAL A 247 16.38 -23.77 -2.21
C VAL A 247 17.04 -24.94 -2.95
N HIS A 248 18.35 -24.86 -3.22
CA HIS A 248 19.08 -25.90 -3.94
C HIS A 248 19.77 -26.95 -3.05
N GLY A 249 19.67 -26.90 -1.71
CA GLY A 249 20.55 -27.75 -0.88
C GLY A 249 20.14 -28.17 0.54
N LYS A 250 19.01 -27.74 1.15
CA LYS A 250 18.69 -28.12 2.55
C LYS A 250 17.23 -28.48 2.83
N SER A 251 17.04 -29.20 3.96
CA SER A 251 15.77 -29.76 4.42
C SER A 251 14.76 -28.69 4.84
N ARG A 252 13.48 -29.04 4.67
CA ARG A 252 12.23 -28.25 4.85
C ARG A 252 12.09 -27.48 6.18
N ALA A 253 12.85 -27.85 7.21
CA ALA A 253 12.77 -27.23 8.54
C ALA A 253 13.62 -25.94 8.68
N ASP A 254 14.63 -25.74 7.82
CA ASP A 254 15.51 -24.56 7.87
C ASP A 254 14.97 -23.37 7.04
N ILE A 255 13.89 -23.58 6.28
CA ILE A 255 13.37 -22.60 5.31
C ILE A 255 12.19 -21.77 5.89
N GLU A 256 11.55 -22.25 6.96
CA GLU A 256 10.45 -21.53 7.64
C GLU A 256 10.88 -20.16 8.18
N ASP A 257 12.17 -19.96 8.47
CA ASP A 257 12.75 -18.71 8.99
C ASP A 257 13.15 -17.70 7.88
N ILE A 258 13.04 -18.09 6.60
CA ILE A 258 13.59 -17.34 5.45
C ILE A 258 12.48 -16.68 4.62
N SER A 259 11.22 -17.03 4.84
CA SER A 259 10.09 -16.56 4.03
C SER A 259 9.46 -15.29 4.61
N GLY A 260 10.11 -14.13 4.42
CA GLY A 260 9.58 -12.82 4.77
C GLY A 260 9.52 -11.86 3.57
N PRO A 261 8.46 -11.03 3.45
CA PRO A 261 8.33 -10.06 2.36
C PRO A 261 9.48 -9.05 2.43
N GLY A 262 10.11 -8.74 1.29
CA GLY A 262 11.33 -7.94 1.20
C GLY A 262 11.19 -6.47 1.64
N ILE A 263 12.07 -5.60 1.13
CA ILE A 263 12.19 -4.16 1.50
C ILE A 263 10.84 -3.44 1.67
N TYR A 264 9.88 -3.75 0.80
CA TYR A 264 8.58 -3.08 0.77
C TYR A 264 7.73 -3.34 2.01
N ALA A 265 7.80 -4.52 2.62
CA ALA A 265 7.08 -4.79 3.86
C ALA A 265 7.76 -4.12 5.05
N SER A 266 9.10 -4.12 5.11
CA SER A 266 9.83 -3.36 6.12
C SER A 266 9.55 -1.86 6.01
N ARG A 267 9.45 -1.33 4.79
CA ARG A 267 9.07 0.06 4.53
C ARG A 267 7.61 0.33 4.90
N TRP A 268 6.70 -0.58 4.56
CA TRP A 268 5.30 -0.45 4.92
C TRP A 268 5.11 -0.48 6.45
N GLN A 269 5.79 -1.40 7.14
CA GLN A 269 5.80 -1.46 8.59
C GLN A 269 6.40 -0.19 9.21
N ALA A 270 7.50 0.34 8.67
CA ALA A 270 8.07 1.61 9.14
C ALA A 270 7.08 2.78 8.99
N LEU A 271 6.38 2.85 7.85
CA LEU A 271 5.33 3.87 7.64
C LEU A 271 4.19 3.71 8.64
N LEU A 272 3.75 2.48 8.92
CA LEU A 272 2.75 2.22 9.96
C LEU A 272 3.26 2.65 11.32
N ASP A 273 4.49 2.26 11.67
CA ASP A 273 5.12 2.53 12.96
C ASP A 273 5.28 4.04 13.21
N GLU A 274 5.60 4.83 12.18
CA GLU A 274 5.75 6.29 12.25
C GLU A 274 4.43 7.07 12.33
N THR A 275 3.28 6.44 12.04
CA THR A 275 2.01 7.16 12.03
C THR A 275 1.73 7.78 13.40
N LEU A 276 1.62 9.11 13.46
CA LEU A 276 1.34 9.81 14.71
C LEU A 276 -0.12 9.59 15.14
N ILE A 277 -0.26 9.15 16.39
CA ILE A 277 -1.50 8.85 17.08
C ILE A 277 -1.64 9.80 18.28
N THR A 278 -2.87 10.26 18.50
CA THR A 278 -3.21 11.07 19.67
C THR A 278 -2.79 10.40 20.99
N PRO A 279 -2.40 11.18 22.01
CA PRO A 279 -2.15 10.68 23.36
C PRO A 279 -3.30 9.81 23.88
N SER A 280 -2.98 8.82 24.71
CA SER A 280 -3.96 7.91 25.32
C SER A 280 -4.77 8.58 26.42
N GLY A 281 -4.15 9.46 27.21
CA GLY A 281 -4.82 10.30 28.21
C GLY A 281 -5.08 11.73 27.70
N PRO A 282 -5.75 12.58 28.51
CA PRO A 282 -6.07 13.96 28.16
C PRO A 282 -4.84 14.79 27.75
N ASN A 283 -3.74 14.65 28.49
CA ASN A 283 -2.44 15.24 28.21
C ASN A 283 -1.39 14.14 28.17
N GLY A 284 -0.40 14.24 27.29
CA GLY A 284 0.70 13.28 27.24
C GLY A 284 1.47 13.28 25.92
N PRO A 285 2.55 12.49 25.84
CA PRO A 285 3.33 12.39 24.62
C PRO A 285 2.48 11.84 23.48
N LEU A 286 2.76 12.33 22.26
CA LEU A 286 2.22 11.74 21.05
C LEU A 286 2.63 10.27 20.97
N ARG A 287 1.68 9.42 20.59
CA ARG A 287 1.95 8.02 20.33
C ARG A 287 2.23 7.84 18.85
N SER A 288 2.77 6.69 18.51
CA SER A 288 3.06 6.26 17.16
C SER A 288 2.34 4.95 16.87
N GLY A 289 2.22 4.56 15.59
CA GLY A 289 1.65 3.26 15.24
C GLY A 289 2.41 2.09 15.87
N LYS A 290 3.69 2.27 16.17
CA LYS A 290 4.52 1.31 16.91
C LYS A 290 3.99 1.06 18.32
N ASP A 291 3.49 2.10 18.98
CA ASP A 291 3.01 2.05 20.38
C ASP A 291 1.65 1.36 20.53
N VAL A 292 0.94 1.14 19.41
CA VAL A 292 -0.37 0.48 19.39
C VAL A 292 -0.38 -0.83 18.60
N LYS A 293 0.80 -1.33 18.20
CA LYS A 293 0.93 -2.59 17.46
C LYS A 293 0.29 -3.74 18.24
N GLY A 294 -0.71 -4.39 17.66
CA GLY A 294 -1.46 -5.49 18.28
C GLY A 294 -2.69 -5.08 19.08
N ILE A 295 -2.95 -3.79 19.27
CA ILE A 295 -4.17 -3.28 19.92
C ILE A 295 -5.23 -3.08 18.83
N ARG A 296 -6.29 -3.89 18.84
CA ARG A 296 -7.42 -3.68 17.92
C ARG A 296 -8.26 -2.50 18.41
N ALA A 297 -8.60 -1.58 17.52
CA ALA A 297 -9.70 -0.66 17.76
C ALA A 297 -10.96 -1.49 18.05
N ALA A 298 -11.71 -1.15 19.09
CA ALA A 298 -12.90 -1.89 19.54
C ALA A 298 -13.96 -1.94 18.43
N ARG A 299 -13.83 -2.92 17.53
CA ARG A 299 -14.83 -3.22 16.52
C ARG A 299 -15.44 -4.57 16.88
N LYS A 300 -16.66 -4.47 17.40
CA LYS A 300 -17.59 -5.57 17.72
C LYS A 300 -17.14 -6.46 18.89
N THR A 301 -18.01 -6.58 19.90
CA THR A 301 -18.02 -7.71 20.84
C THR A 301 -18.32 -8.98 20.06
N ASP A 302 -17.33 -9.54 19.36
CA ASP A 302 -17.41 -10.91 18.89
C ASP A 302 -16.96 -11.82 20.05
N ASN A 303 -17.84 -12.76 20.40
CA ASN A 303 -17.63 -13.76 21.43
C ASN A 303 -16.24 -14.38 21.32
N GLN A 304 -15.53 -14.41 22.45
CA GLN A 304 -14.29 -15.14 22.63
C GLN A 304 -14.42 -16.59 22.14
N SER A 305 -13.82 -16.88 20.99
CA SER A 305 -13.18 -18.16 20.75
C SER A 305 -11.68 -17.91 20.69
N ASN A 306 -10.94 -18.52 21.62
CA ASN A 306 -9.49 -18.39 21.79
C ASN A 306 -8.69 -19.07 20.65
N SER A 307 -9.29 -19.28 19.49
CA SER A 307 -8.71 -19.98 18.34
C SER A 307 -9.07 -19.29 17.03
N ASP A 308 -9.03 -17.96 17.02
CA ASP A 308 -9.24 -17.19 15.82
C ASP A 308 -7.93 -17.26 14.99
N PRO A 309 -7.90 -17.91 13.80
CA PRO A 309 -6.66 -18.12 13.03
C PRO A 309 -5.97 -16.81 12.62
N SER A 310 -6.72 -15.69 12.66
CA SER A 310 -6.21 -14.34 12.48
C SER A 310 -5.25 -13.88 13.59
N ASN A 311 -5.50 -14.27 14.86
CA ASN A 311 -4.63 -13.93 15.98
C ASN A 311 -3.29 -14.67 15.91
N THR A 312 -3.29 -15.90 15.41
CA THR A 312 -2.07 -16.70 15.23
C THR A 312 -1.23 -16.17 14.08
N ASN A 313 -1.86 -15.72 12.99
CA ASN A 313 -1.16 -15.11 11.85
C ASN A 313 -0.45 -13.79 12.22
N MET A 314 -1.08 -12.95 13.06
CA MET A 314 -0.47 -11.71 13.55
C MET A 314 0.68 -11.95 14.55
N ALA A 315 0.52 -12.93 15.45
CA ALA A 315 1.56 -13.29 16.42
C ALA A 315 2.82 -13.89 15.77
N ILE A 316 2.69 -14.47 14.57
CA ILE A 316 3.81 -15.10 13.83
C ILE A 316 4.49 -14.13 12.86
N LEU A 317 3.75 -13.20 12.24
CA LEU A 317 4.37 -12.04 11.57
C LEU A 317 5.30 -11.27 12.53
N ALA A 318 4.92 -11.19 13.82
CA ALA A 318 5.74 -10.61 14.87
C ALA A 318 6.94 -11.49 15.30
N ARG A 319 6.91 -12.81 15.07
CA ARG A 319 8.03 -13.73 15.42
C ARG A 319 9.13 -13.79 14.36
N GLY A 320 8.81 -13.55 13.08
CA GLY A 320 9.81 -13.43 12.00
C GLY A 320 10.57 -12.08 11.97
N GLU A 321 10.27 -11.19 12.91
CA GLU A 321 10.76 -9.81 12.97
C GLU A 321 12.04 -9.64 13.82
N SER A 322 12.86 -10.69 14.01
CA SER A 322 14.11 -10.63 14.78
C SER A 322 15.24 -9.82 14.12
N THR A 323 14.97 -9.17 12.99
CA THR A 323 15.80 -8.06 12.49
C THR A 323 15.01 -6.78 12.65
N SER A 324 15.32 -6.02 13.70
CA SER A 324 14.78 -4.68 13.88
C SER A 324 14.91 -3.92 12.55
N PRO A 325 13.83 -3.34 12.01
CA PRO A 325 13.94 -2.44 10.89
C PRO A 325 14.98 -1.39 11.28
N ILE A 326 16.00 -1.19 10.44
CA ILE A 326 16.87 -0.03 10.59
C ILE A 326 15.90 1.17 10.59
N PRO A 327 15.87 1.98 11.66
CA PRO A 327 14.96 3.11 11.70
C PRO A 327 15.30 4.00 10.51
N PRO A 328 14.32 4.36 9.67
CA PRO A 328 14.57 5.28 8.57
C PRO A 328 15.04 6.63 9.15
N PRO A 329 15.93 7.33 8.44
CA PRO A 329 16.30 8.68 8.83
C PRO A 329 15.10 9.62 8.70
N ASP A 330 14.98 10.57 9.63
CA ASP A 330 13.95 11.61 9.56
C ASP A 330 14.18 12.51 8.35
N VAL A 331 13.24 12.46 7.40
CA VAL A 331 13.22 13.25 6.17
C VAL A 331 12.14 14.32 6.19
N TYR A 332 11.52 14.61 7.34
CA TYR A 332 10.45 15.61 7.45
C TYR A 332 10.90 16.98 6.92
N VAL A 333 12.12 17.40 7.27
CA VAL A 333 12.75 18.65 6.79
C VAL A 333 12.81 18.71 5.25
N VAL A 334 13.03 17.57 4.59
CA VAL A 334 13.04 17.48 3.11
C VAL A 334 11.63 17.65 2.55
N THR A 335 10.64 17.01 3.18
CA THR A 335 9.24 17.13 2.76
C THR A 335 8.66 18.52 2.99
N GLU A 336 9.07 19.20 4.06
CA GLU A 336 8.67 20.57 4.36
C GLU A 336 9.28 21.55 3.34
N ALA A 337 10.57 21.43 3.05
CA ALA A 337 11.27 22.34 2.15
C ALA A 337 10.92 22.14 0.67
N LEU A 338 10.77 20.89 0.20
CA LEU A 338 10.62 20.56 -1.22
C LEU A 338 9.24 19.99 -1.58
N GLY A 339 8.42 19.59 -0.61
CA GLY A 339 7.18 18.86 -0.87
C GLY A 339 6.14 19.64 -1.66
N LEU A 340 6.03 20.96 -1.44
CA LEU A 340 5.10 21.81 -2.19
C LEU A 340 5.48 21.91 -3.68
N GLU A 341 6.76 22.14 -3.96
CA GLU A 341 7.28 22.20 -5.33
C GLU A 341 7.19 20.82 -6.00
N PHE A 342 7.50 19.74 -5.28
CA PHE A 342 7.32 18.38 -5.78
C PHE A 342 5.87 18.10 -6.19
N ARG A 343 4.89 18.46 -5.35
CA ARG A 343 3.46 18.31 -5.68
C ARG A 343 3.07 19.10 -6.92
N ARG A 344 3.59 20.32 -7.10
CA ARG A 344 3.36 21.12 -8.32
C ARG A 344 3.96 20.44 -9.56
N ILE A 345 5.19 19.93 -9.45
CA ILE A 345 5.86 19.21 -10.55
C ILE A 345 5.03 17.99 -10.97
N VAL A 346 4.58 17.17 -10.02
CA VAL A 346 3.76 15.98 -10.29
C VAL A 346 2.41 16.35 -10.89
N ALA A 347 1.74 17.38 -10.36
CA ALA A 347 0.47 17.86 -10.90
C ALA A 347 0.60 18.34 -12.36
N ASN A 348 1.70 19.02 -12.69
CA ASN A 348 1.97 19.46 -14.06
C ASN A 348 2.24 18.27 -14.99
N ILE A 349 3.04 17.29 -14.57
CA ILE A 349 3.31 16.08 -15.37
C ILE A 349 2.04 15.27 -15.63
N SER A 350 1.16 15.16 -14.61
CA SER A 350 -0.13 14.49 -14.75
C SER A 350 -1.02 15.17 -15.79
N ARG A 351 -1.01 16.51 -15.83
CA ARG A 351 -1.75 17.28 -16.85
C ARG A 351 -1.16 17.14 -18.24
N ASP A 352 0.17 17.16 -18.36
CA ASP A 352 0.90 17.03 -19.63
C ASP A 352 0.79 15.61 -20.24
N GLY A 353 0.47 14.59 -19.41
CA GLY A 353 0.29 13.20 -19.83
C GLY A 353 -1.12 12.82 -20.28
N LEU A 354 -2.11 13.72 -20.13
CA LEU A 354 -3.46 13.51 -20.65
C LEU A 354 -3.49 13.92 -22.13
N PRO A 355 -3.98 13.08 -23.05
CA PRO A 355 -4.13 13.47 -24.44
C PRO A 355 -5.04 14.71 -24.51
N GLU A 356 -4.59 15.76 -25.21
CA GLU A 356 -5.42 16.92 -25.49
C GLU A 356 -6.72 16.45 -26.15
N VAL A 357 -7.85 16.63 -25.45
CA VAL A 357 -9.17 16.43 -26.02
C VAL A 357 -9.36 17.50 -27.08
N ASN A 358 -8.98 17.17 -28.31
CA ASN A 358 -9.30 17.96 -29.49
C ASN A 358 -10.82 17.95 -29.65
N HIS A 359 -11.49 18.94 -29.07
CA HIS A 359 -12.84 19.31 -29.45
C HIS A 359 -12.79 19.80 -30.91
N ARG A 360 -12.89 18.86 -31.86
CA ARG A 360 -13.28 19.19 -33.22
C ARG A 360 -14.76 19.55 -33.19
N SER A 361 -15.02 20.84 -33.15
CA SER A 361 -16.29 21.43 -33.53
C SER A 361 -16.72 20.88 -34.90
N ARG A 362 -17.90 20.26 -34.96
CA ARG A 362 -18.71 20.16 -36.16
C ARG A 362 -20.12 20.59 -35.81
#